data_AF-A0A2J8N4D5-F1
#
_entry.id   AF-A0A2J8N4D5-F1
#
_cell.length_a   1.000
_cell.length_b   1.000
_cell.length_c   1.000
_cell.angle_alpha   90.00
_cell.angle_beta   90.00
_cell.angle_gamma   90.00
#
_symmetry.space_group_name_H-M   'P 1'
#
loop_
_entity.id
_entity.type
_entity.pdbx_description
1 polymer ?
#
loop_
_entity_poly.entity_id
_entity_poly.type
_entity_poly.pdbx_seq_one_letter_code
_entity_poly.pdbx_strand_id
1 'polypeptide(L)' 'MAAALPRTLGELQLYRILQKANLLSYFDAFIQQGGDDVQQLCEAGEEEFLEIMALVGMASKP' A
#
# COMPACT_ATOMS: atom_id res chain seq x y z
N MET A 1 4.48 14.65 7.32
CA MET A 1 3.30 13.78 7.48
C MET A 1 3.79 12.49 8.12
N ALA A 2 3.34 12.17 9.33
CA ALA A 2 3.74 10.95 10.00
C ALA A 2 2.96 9.80 9.34
N ALA A 3 3.67 8.85 8.73
CA ALA A 3 3.05 7.64 8.21
C ALA A 3 2.31 6.95 9.36
N ALA A 4 1.08 6.51 9.12
CA ALA A 4 0.35 5.70 10.06
C ALA A 4 1.25 4.56 10.59
N LEU A 5 1.26 4.37 11.91
CA LEU A 5 2.03 3.30 12.52
C LEU A 5 1.28 1.99 12.27
N PRO A 6 1.93 0.94 11.74
CA PRO A 6 1.28 -0.35 11.54
C PRO A 6 0.84 -0.92 12.90
N ARG A 7 -0.43 -1.30 12.98
CA ARG A 7 -1.11 -1.89 14.14
C ARG A 7 -1.31 -3.39 13.97
N THR A 8 -1.44 -3.88 12.74
CA THR A 8 -1.59 -5.31 12.41
C THR A 8 -0.33 -5.88 11.76
N LEU A 9 -0.24 -7.21 11.70
CA LEU A 9 0.86 -7.90 11.01
C LEU A 9 0.84 -7.64 9.49
N GLY A 10 -0.34 -7.57 8.87
CA GLY A 10 -0.50 -7.22 7.46
C GLY A 10 0.04 -5.82 7.18
N GLU A 11 -0.38 -4.84 7.99
CA GLU A 11 0.08 -3.46 7.90
C GLU A 11 1.60 -3.36 8.03
N LEU A 12 2.20 -4.15 8.92
CA LEU A 12 3.64 -4.12 9.15
C LEU A 12 4.43 -4.71 7.98
N GLN A 13 3.89 -5.75 7.33
CA GLN A 13 4.45 -6.31 6.10
C GLN A 13 4.37 -5.29 4.96
N LEU A 14 3.19 -4.70 4.75
CA LEU A 14 2.98 -3.66 3.74
C LEU A 14 3.91 -2.46 3.99
N TYR A 15 4.00 -1.98 5.22
CA TYR A 15 4.87 -0.88 5.64
C TYR A 15 6.33 -1.17 5.27
N ARG A 16 6.83 -2.39 5.51
CA ARG A 16 8.21 -2.76 5.13
C ARG A 16 8.41 -2.84 3.62
N ILE A 17 7.44 -3.32 2.87
CA ILE A 17 7.49 -3.38 1.40
C ILE A 17 7.58 -1.95 0.85
N LEU A 18 6.67 -1.08 1.29
CA LEU A 18 6.64 0.32 0.91
C LEU A 18 7.91 1.06 1.37
N GLN A 19 8.43 0.79 2.57
CA GLN A 19 9.71 1.34 3.04
C GLN A 19 10.87 0.94 2.15
N LYS A 20 10.96 -0.33 1.74
CA LYS A 20 12.02 -0.80 0.84
C LYS A 20 11.92 -0.18 -0.56
N ALA A 21 10.70 0.03 -1.04
CA ALA A 21 10.44 0.61 -2.34
C ALA A 21 10.41 2.16 -2.32
N ASN A 22 10.62 2.78 -1.15
CA ASN A 22 10.55 4.23 -0.93
C ASN A 22 9.16 4.84 -1.21
N LEU A 23 8.12 4.04 -0.96
CA LEU A 23 6.70 4.30 -1.19
C LEU A 23 5.94 4.48 0.12
N LEU A 24 6.62 4.78 1.23
CA LEU A 24 6.00 4.94 2.56
C LEU A 24 4.90 6.00 2.59
N SER A 25 5.00 7.02 1.75
CA SER A 25 3.98 8.07 1.60
C SER A 25 2.61 7.54 1.19
N TYR A 26 2.58 6.36 0.57
CA TYR A 26 1.39 5.70 0.08
C TYR A 26 0.76 4.75 1.11
N PHE A 27 1.45 4.48 2.22
CA PHE A 27 0.97 3.58 3.26
C PHE A 27 -0.42 3.98 3.77
N ASP A 28 -0.60 5.26 4.13
CA ASP A 28 -1.89 5.80 4.57
C ASP A 28 -3.02 5.59 3.55
N ALA A 29 -2.71 5.62 2.25
CA ALA A 29 -3.70 5.43 1.20
C ALA A 29 -4.13 3.95 1.08
N PHE A 30 -3.18 3.01 1.20
CA PHE A 30 -3.49 1.59 1.27
C PHE A 30 -4.35 1.27 2.50
N ILE A 31 -4.00 1.81 3.68
CA ILE A 31 -4.79 1.59 4.91
C ILE A 31 -6.20 2.13 4.76
N GLN A 32 -6.37 3.33 4.19
CA GLN A 32 -7.70 3.93 3.97
C GLN A 32 -8.59 3.13 3.01
N GLN A 33 -7.99 2.45 2.04
CA GLN A 33 -8.71 1.59 1.10
C GLN A 33 -8.97 0.17 1.64
N GLY A 34 -8.47 -0.16 2.85
CA GLY A 34 -8.54 -1.53 3.39
C GLY A 34 -7.55 -2.49 2.71
N GLY A 35 -6.53 -1.96 2.03
CA GLY A 35 -5.41 -2.72 1.51
C GLY A 35 -4.32 -2.92 2.57
N ASP A 36 -4.70 -3.22 3.81
CA ASP A 36 -3.76 -3.44 4.91
C ASP A 36 -3.14 -4.84 4.89
N ASP A 37 -3.76 -5.79 4.19
CA ASP A 37 -3.29 -7.16 4.08
C ASP A 37 -2.63 -7.44 2.71
N VAL A 38 -1.34 -7.78 2.74
CA VAL A 38 -0.55 -8.09 1.54
C VAL A 38 -1.02 -9.38 0.86
N GLN A 39 -1.57 -10.34 1.61
CA GLN A 39 -2.11 -11.56 1.01
C GLN A 39 -3.36 -11.24 0.21
N GLN A 40 -4.28 -10.44 0.75
CA GLN A 40 -5.44 -9.98 -0.01
C GLN A 40 -5.05 -9.15 -1.23
N LEU A 41 -4.02 -8.30 -1.13
CA LEU A 41 -3.50 -7.59 -2.30
C LEU A 41 -2.85 -8.52 -3.35
N CYS A 42 -2.31 -9.65 -2.92
CA CYS A 42 -1.71 -10.63 -3.82
C CYS A 42 -2.75 -11.61 -4.41
N GLU A 43 -3.86 -11.85 -3.71
CA GLU A 43 -5.03 -12.58 -4.20
C GLU A 43 -5.94 -11.70 -5.06
N ALA A 44 -5.95 -10.37 -4.81
CA ALA A 44 -6.60 -9.40 -5.67
C ALA A 44 -5.99 -9.49 -7.08
N GLY A 45 -6.86 -9.49 -8.08
CA GLY A 45 -6.44 -9.56 -9.47
C GLY A 45 -5.48 -8.40 -9.82
N GLU A 46 -4.61 -8.63 -10.80
CA GLU A 46 -3.63 -7.63 -11.26
C GLU A 46 -4.29 -6.27 -11.58
N GLU A 47 -5.52 -6.27 -12.10
CA GLU A 47 -6.31 -5.06 -12.38
C GLU A 47 -6.69 -4.28 -11.11
N GLU A 48 -7.11 -4.96 -10.04
CA GLU A 48 -7.47 -4.34 -8.75
C GLU A 48 -6.22 -3.79 -8.05
N PHE A 49 -5.12 -4.55 -8.10
CA PHE A 49 -3.85 -4.09 -7.56
C PHE A 49 -3.32 -2.87 -8.32
N LEU A 50 -3.39 -2.88 -9.66
CA LEU A 50 -3.01 -1.75 -10.50
C LEU A 50 -3.92 -0.54 -10.32
N GLU A 51 -5.22 -0.73 -10.13
CA GLU A 51 -6.15 0.35 -9.78
C GLU A 51 -5.77 0.98 -8.45
N ILE A 52 -5.52 0.18 -7.42
CA ILE A 52 -5.04 0.69 -6.13
C ILE A 52 -3.72 1.43 -6.32
N MET A 53 -2.74 0.86 -7.02
CA MET A 53 -1.46 1.55 -7.29
C MET A 53 -1.63 2.87 -8.07
N ALA A 54 -2.54 2.91 -9.05
CA ALA A 54 -2.84 4.09 -9.84
C ALA A 54 -3.55 5.18 -9.02
N LEU A 55 -4.53 4.78 -8.21
CA LEU A 55 -5.35 5.65 -7.37
C LEU A 55 -4.55 6.20 -6.19
N VAL A 56 -3.64 5.39 -5.67
CA VAL A 56 -2.69 5.76 -4.62
C VAL A 56 -1.65 6.77 -5.14
N GLY A 57 -1.47 6.91 -6.46
CA GLY A 57 -0.64 7.96 -7.07
C GLY A 57 0.72 7.48 -7.59
N MET A 58 0.98 6.17 -7.60
CA MET A 58 2.19 5.63 -8.25
C MET A 58 2.20 5.82 -9.77
N ALA A 59 1.06 6.18 -10.36
CA ALA A 59 0.95 6.53 -11.78
C ALA A 59 1.72 7.82 -12.15
N SER A 60 1.98 8.72 -11.20
CA SER A 60 2.76 9.93 -11.47
C SER A 60 4.25 9.68 -11.27
N LYS A 61 4.90 9.09 -12.30
CA LYS A 61 6.27 9.50 -12.63
C LYS A 61 6.23 10.98 -13.04
N PRO A 62 6.94 11.91 -12.38
CA PRO A 62 7.36 13.13 -13.06
C PRO A 62 8.37 12.81 -14.17
#